data_AF-A0A6N2MT96-F1
#
_entry.id   AF-A0A6N2MT96-F1
#
_cell.length_a   1.000
_cell.length_b   1.000
_cell.length_c   1.000
_cell.angle_alpha   90.00
_cell.angle_beta   90.00
_cell.angle_gamma   90.00
#
_symmetry.space_group_name_H-M   'P 1'
#
loop_
_entity.id
_entity.type
_entity.pdbx_description
1 polymer ?
#
loop_
_entity_poly.entity_id
_entity_poly.type
_entity_poly.pdbx_seq_one_letter_code
_entity_poly.pdbx_strand_id
1 'polypeptide(L)'
;MECKSSGSPATFVDNLVVPGDVVVDLSSMTNQTIKLGGGLRQDCDAISVMKAGKLRFSKPNKYWVETSQKRYVPCVEDSVLGIVVDSKSDVSTLI
;
A
#
# COMPACT_ATOMS: atom_id res chain seq x y z
N MET A 1 -11.52 28.70 -10.13
CA MET A 1 -10.25 28.14 -10.61
C MET A 1 -10.43 26.64 -10.69
N GLU A 2 -10.90 26.14 -11.83
CA GLU A 2 -10.98 24.69 -12.07
C GLU A 2 -9.64 24.18 -12.58
N CYS A 3 -9.08 23.20 -11.85
CA CYS A 3 -8.01 22.38 -12.39
C CYS A 3 -8.63 21.13 -13.01
N LYS A 4 -8.71 21.15 -14.33
CA LYS A 4 -8.99 20.00 -15.18
C LYS A 4 -7.72 19.15 -15.25
N SER A 5 -7.72 17.96 -14.67
CA SER A 5 -6.73 16.92 -14.99
C SER A 5 -7.42 15.75 -15.65
N SER A 6 -7.26 15.70 -16.96
CA SER A 6 -7.47 14.52 -17.79
C SER A 6 -6.67 13.34 -17.24
N GLY A 7 -7.35 12.29 -16.78
CA GLY A 7 -6.77 10.98 -16.57
C GLY A 7 -7.59 9.98 -17.36
N SER A 8 -7.15 9.65 -18.57
CA SER A 8 -7.60 8.41 -19.21
C SER A 8 -7.30 7.23 -18.25
N PRO A 9 -8.07 6.14 -18.29
CA PRO A 9 -7.85 4.95 -17.45
C PRO A 9 -6.58 4.17 -17.86
N ALA A 10 -5.57 4.86 -18.41
CA ALA A 10 -4.24 4.35 -18.66
C ALA A 10 -3.52 4.19 -17.32
N THR A 11 -3.94 3.14 -16.61
CA THR A 11 -3.17 2.31 -15.69
C THR A 11 -1.93 3.02 -15.16
N PHE A 12 -2.05 3.70 -14.02
CA PHE A 12 -0.95 4.37 -13.30
C PHE A 12 0.25 3.46 -12.94
N VAL A 13 0.25 2.21 -13.40
CA VAL A 13 1.31 1.24 -13.24
C VAL A 13 2.61 1.82 -13.75
N ASP A 14 3.63 1.75 -12.92
CA ASP A 14 4.95 2.34 -13.13
C ASP A 14 4.99 3.88 -13.26
N ASN A 15 3.93 4.58 -12.87
CA ASN A 15 3.91 6.04 -12.73
C ASN A 15 4.00 6.48 -11.26
N LEU A 16 4.44 7.72 -11.07
CA LEU A 16 4.39 8.40 -9.78
C LEU A 16 2.94 8.80 -9.47
N VAL A 17 2.50 8.50 -8.26
CA VAL A 17 1.16 8.78 -7.75
C VAL A 17 1.24 9.54 -6.44
N VAL A 18 0.24 10.36 -6.18
CA VAL A 18 0.11 11.15 -4.95
C VAL A 18 -1.12 10.74 -4.16
N PRO A 19 -1.16 11.03 -2.84
CA PRO A 19 -2.35 10.77 -2.04
C PRO A 19 -3.58 11.47 -2.61
N GLY A 20 -4.68 10.74 -2.74
CA GLY A 20 -5.93 11.23 -3.33
C GLY A 20 -6.15 10.81 -4.79
N ASP A 21 -5.12 10.32 -5.48
CA ASP A 21 -5.28 9.78 -6.84
C ASP A 21 -6.11 8.49 -6.81
N VAL A 22 -7.06 8.36 -7.73
CA VAL A 22 -7.84 7.13 -7.94
C VAL A 22 -7.16 6.32 -9.03
N VAL A 23 -6.58 5.18 -8.65
CA VAL A 23 -5.69 4.39 -9.54
C VAL A 23 -6.39 3.23 -10.24
N VAL A 24 -7.44 2.69 -9.63
CA VAL A 24 -8.21 1.56 -10.19
C VAL A 24 -9.68 1.77 -9.84
N ASP A 25 -10.53 1.63 -10.85
CA ASP A 25 -11.98 1.62 -10.70
C ASP A 25 -12.49 0.17 -10.82
N LEU A 26 -13.00 -0.36 -9.70
CA LEU A 26 -13.48 -1.73 -9.56
C LEU A 26 -14.78 -1.96 -10.35
N SER A 27 -15.52 -0.89 -10.69
CA SER A 27 -16.73 -1.00 -11.51
C SER A 27 -16.47 -1.63 -12.88
N SER A 28 -15.25 -1.42 -13.41
CA SER A 28 -14.80 -1.98 -14.70
C SER A 28 -14.29 -3.43 -14.60
N MET A 29 -14.03 -3.93 -13.39
CA MET A 29 -13.38 -5.23 -13.12
C MET A 29 -14.34 -6.20 -12.43
N THR A 30 -15.53 -6.42 -13.01
CA THR A 30 -16.52 -7.36 -12.49
C THR A 30 -15.94 -8.78 -12.46
N ASN A 31 -15.90 -9.40 -11.27
CA ASN A 31 -15.45 -10.79 -10.99
C ASN A 31 -13.93 -11.04 -10.85
N GLN A 32 -13.11 -10.03 -10.55
CA GLN A 32 -11.69 -10.23 -10.24
C GLN A 32 -11.35 -9.85 -8.79
N THR A 33 -10.77 -10.79 -8.04
CA THR A 33 -10.25 -10.50 -6.69
C THR A 33 -8.89 -9.82 -6.79
N ILE A 34 -8.80 -8.59 -6.31
CA ILE A 34 -7.55 -7.81 -6.29
C ILE A 34 -6.88 -7.93 -4.91
N LYS A 35 -5.56 -8.12 -4.90
CA LYS A 35 -4.76 -8.07 -3.68
C LYS A 35 -4.19 -6.67 -3.51
N LEU A 36 -4.72 -5.93 -2.54
CA LEU A 36 -4.25 -4.60 -2.18
C LEU A 36 -3.06 -4.70 -1.22
N GLY A 37 -1.92 -4.17 -1.63
CA GLY A 37 -0.73 -4.00 -0.81
C GLY A 37 -0.67 -2.62 -0.14
N GLY A 38 0.46 -2.33 0.49
CA GLY A 38 0.66 -1.09 1.23
C GLY A 38 0.54 0.17 0.37
N GLY A 39 0.03 1.25 0.97
CA GLY A 39 -0.10 2.57 0.34
C GLY A 39 -1.36 2.78 -0.50
N LEU A 40 -2.22 1.76 -0.60
CA LEU A 40 -3.52 1.81 -1.26
C LEU A 40 -4.65 1.65 -0.23
N ARG A 41 -5.80 2.22 -0.54
CA ARG A 41 -7.04 2.05 0.23
C ARG A 41 -8.20 1.81 -0.72
N GLN A 42 -9.08 0.89 -0.34
CA GLN A 42 -10.33 0.67 -1.05
C GLN A 42 -11.42 1.52 -0.42
N ASP A 43 -12.09 2.29 -1.26
CA ASP A 43 -13.29 3.07 -0.95
C ASP A 43 -14.41 2.59 -1.87
N CYS A 44 -15.22 1.65 -1.38
CA CYS A 44 -16.29 1.01 -2.15
C CYS A 44 -15.77 0.42 -3.47
N ASP A 45 -16.10 1.08 -4.58
CA ASP A 45 -15.75 0.68 -5.95
C ASP A 45 -14.49 1.40 -6.49
N ALA A 46 -13.87 2.27 -5.70
CA ALA A 46 -12.65 2.97 -6.09
C ALA A 46 -11.46 2.56 -5.22
N ILE A 47 -10.29 2.40 -5.83
CA ILE A 47 -9.03 2.24 -5.11
C ILE A 47 -8.26 3.56 -5.19
N SER A 48 -8.04 4.16 -4.02
CA SER A 48 -7.35 5.42 -3.83
C SER A 48 -5.95 5.22 -3.28
N VAL A 49 -5.05 6.14 -3.63
CA VAL A 49 -3.68 6.18 -3.13
C VAL A 49 -3.66 6.95 -1.80
N MET A 50 -3.02 6.38 -0.78
CA MET A 50 -2.86 7.01 0.55
C MET A 50 -1.42 7.46 0.81
N LYS A 51 -0.46 7.00 0.00
CA LYS A 51 0.96 7.36 0.14
C LYS A 51 1.51 7.81 -1.21
N ALA A 52 2.34 8.84 -1.22
CA ALA A 52 3.07 9.22 -2.42
C ALA A 52 4.12 8.15 -2.77
N GLY A 53 4.27 7.84 -4.06
CA GLY A 53 5.25 6.85 -4.50
C GLY A 53 5.01 6.38 -5.92
N LYS A 54 5.58 5.23 -6.26
CA LYS A 54 5.41 4.61 -7.57
C LYS A 54 4.40 3.45 -7.48
N LEU A 55 3.35 3.47 -8.29
CA LEU A 55 2.40 2.36 -8.30
C LEU A 55 3.03 1.15 -9.00
N ARG A 56 3.04 0.01 -8.31
CA ARG A 56 3.56 -1.26 -8.83
C ARG A 56 2.44 -2.28 -8.97
N PHE A 57 2.63 -3.16 -9.94
CA PHE A 57 1.71 -4.23 -10.26
C PHE A 57 2.44 -5.56 -10.37
N SER A 58 1.85 -6.62 -9.84
CA SER A 58 2.27 -7.99 -10.06
C SER A 58 1.08 -8.86 -10.45
N LYS A 59 1.28 -9.71 -11.46
CA LYS A 59 0.27 -10.66 -11.92
C LYS A 59 -0.03 -11.68 -10.82
N PRO A 60 -1.29 -12.14 -10.64
CA PRO A 60 -2.44 -11.82 -11.49
C PRO A 60 -3.05 -10.44 -11.23
N ASN A 61 -3.23 -10.00 -9.98
CA ASN A 61 -3.93 -8.75 -9.64
C ASN A 61 -3.43 -8.13 -8.30
N LYS A 62 -2.12 -8.04 -8.08
CA LYS A 62 -1.56 -7.43 -6.86
C LYS A 62 -1.06 -6.03 -7.16
N TYR A 63 -1.55 -5.04 -6.42
CA TYR A 63 -1.12 -3.64 -6.53
C TYR A 63 -0.55 -3.13 -5.22
N TRP A 64 0.50 -2.32 -5.27
CA TRP A 64 1.04 -1.63 -4.10
C TRP A 64 1.73 -0.34 -4.51
N VAL A 65 1.88 0.59 -3.57
CA VAL A 65 2.67 1.79 -3.78
C VAL A 65 4.04 1.59 -3.15
N GLU A 66 5.07 1.66 -3.99
CA GLU A 66 6.46 1.68 -3.57
C GLU A 66 6.81 3.10 -3.07
N THR A 67 7.04 3.21 -1.75
CA THR A 67 7.34 4.48 -1.06
C THR A 67 8.75 4.43 -0.48
N SER A 68 9.49 5.54 -0.59
CA SER A 68 10.84 5.70 -0.01
C SER A 68 10.80 6.16 1.45
N GLN A 69 10.04 5.46 2.31
CA GLN A 69 9.91 5.81 3.73
C GLN A 69 11.09 5.27 4.56
N LYS A 70 11.61 6.06 5.52
CA LYS A 70 12.71 5.63 6.40
C LYS A 70 12.27 4.85 7.64
N ARG A 71 10.99 4.98 8.03
CA ARG A 71 10.43 4.29 9.19
C ARG A 71 10.07 2.85 8.81
N TYR A 72 10.65 1.90 9.52
CA TYR A 72 10.27 0.50 9.43
C TYR A 72 8.86 0.29 10.00
N VAL A 73 8.04 -0.52 9.32
CA VAL A 73 6.72 -0.97 9.77
C VAL A 73 6.81 -2.50 9.91
N PRO A 74 6.69 -3.05 11.13
CA PRO A 74 6.81 -4.48 11.36
C PRO A 74 5.81 -5.28 10.54
N CYS A 75 6.29 -6.26 9.77
CA CYS A 75 5.46 -7.25 9.08
C CYS A 75 5.80 -8.66 9.55
N VAL A 76 4.82 -9.55 9.49
CA VAL A 76 5.00 -10.98 9.81
C VAL A 76 6.01 -11.57 8.82
N GLU A 77 6.90 -12.43 9.31
CA GLU A 77 7.99 -13.07 8.54
C GLU A 77 9.15 -12.14 8.11
N ASP A 78 9.18 -10.88 8.57
CA ASP A 78 10.36 -10.03 8.33
C ASP A 78 11.55 -10.46 9.20
N SER A 79 12.72 -10.63 8.56
CA SER A 79 14.00 -10.76 9.27
C SER A 79 14.61 -9.38 9.50
N VAL A 80 14.74 -8.97 10.76
CA VAL A 80 15.19 -7.61 11.14
C VAL A 80 16.50 -7.62 11.93
N LEU A 81 17.27 -6.53 11.80
CA LEU A 81 18.46 -6.27 12.62
C LEU A 81 18.06 -5.32 13.76
N GLY A 82 18.04 -5.83 14.99
CA GLY A 82 17.72 -5.06 16.19
C GLY A 82 18.96 -4.70 17.01
N ILE A 83 18.83 -3.65 17.84
CA ILE A 83 19.76 -3.32 18.92
C ILE A 83 19.00 -3.48 20.22
N VAL A 84 19.58 -4.19 21.20
CA VAL A 84 18.97 -4.33 22.53
C VAL A 84 19.07 -2.99 23.26
N VAL A 85 17.93 -2.37 23.55
CA VAL A 85 17.86 -1.05 24.22
C VAL A 85 17.60 -1.19 25.72
N ASP A 86 16.87 -2.23 26.13
CA ASP A 86 16.51 -2.47 27.53
C ASP A 86 16.32 -3.98 27.78
N SER A 87 16.55 -4.42 29.02
CA SER A 87 16.35 -5.81 29.44
C SER A 87 15.45 -5.85 30.68
N LYS A 88 14.34 -6.59 30.58
CA LYS A 88 13.39 -6.78 31.68
C LYS A 88 13.44 -8.22 32.16
N SER A 89 13.40 -8.44 33.48
CA SER A 89 13.26 -9.77 34.07
C SER A 89 11.92 -10.37 33.68
N ASP A 90 11.93 -11.62 33.25
CA ASP A 90 10.76 -12.32 32.70
C ASP A 90 9.61 -12.42 33.71
N VAL A 91 8.37 -12.37 33.23
CA VAL A 91 7.17 -12.57 34.07
C VAL A 91 7.04 -14.06 34.29
N SER A 92 7.60 -14.57 35.40
CA SER A 92 7.37 -15.93 35.86
C SER A 92 5.87 -16.14 36.06
N THR A 93 5.23 -16.79 35.09
CA THR A 93 3.88 -17.32 35.24
C THR A 93 4.02 -18.62 36.01
N LEU A 94 3.71 -18.57 37.32
CA LEU A 94 3.46 -19.77 38.10
C LEU A 94 2.19 -20.44 37.55
N ILE A 95 2.35 -21.72 37.18
CA ILE A 95 1.28 -22.71 36.97
C ILE A 95 0.58 -23.06 38.28
#